data_AF-A0A7V5GTA5-F1
#
_entry.id   AF-A0A7V5GTA5-F1
#
_cell.length_a   1.000
_cell.length_b   1.000
_cell.length_c   1.000
_cell.angle_alpha   90.00
_cell.angle_beta   90.00
_cell.angle_gamma   90.00
#
_symmetry.space_group_name_H-M   'P 1'
#
loop_
_entity.id
_entity.type
_entity.pdbx_description
1 polymer ?
#
loop_
_entity_poly.entity_id
_entity_poly.type
_entity_poly.pdbx_seq_one_letter_code
_entity_poly.pdbx_strand_id
1 'polypeptide(L)'
;FNVVSKSGGTGETTAQFLVIVDLLQRRLGDRWRDNLVITTDPERGFLREFSAREAVQSFSIDPGVGGRFSILTPVGLLPAAMTGIDIRMLCRGAGALKRPCFAERLEDNPAAMLAALLYLSQQSLNRPIQVVFAYSNRLYPVADWFRQLWAESLGKRYSKRGDEIFTGPTPVKAVGATDQHSQVQLYVEGPADKVFLFLGTREFRRSVPIPGLGMSEDTVEYLQGAELGELLNAERRATAYALTRAGRPNMIIEHDRIDPMHIGGLMYLIEAATLYAGGFYDVNPLDQPGVEAGKLATYALMGRPGYEREREEIDKSSALGGKVMTVDIR
;
A
#
# COMPACT_ATOMS: atom_id res chain seq x y z
N PHE A 1 -14.64 -16.00 8.79
CA PHE A 1 -13.33 -15.77 8.14
C PHE A 1 -13.54 -15.36 6.70
N ASN A 2 -12.86 -14.30 6.25
CA ASN A 2 -12.82 -13.89 4.84
C ASN A 2 -11.49 -14.33 4.22
N VAL A 3 -11.52 -15.24 3.26
CA VAL A 3 -10.34 -15.78 2.59
C VAL A 3 -10.23 -15.18 1.20
N VAL A 4 -9.15 -14.45 0.95
CA VAL A 4 -8.99 -13.67 -0.28
C VAL A 4 -7.73 -14.09 -1.02
N SER A 5 -7.88 -14.62 -2.23
CA SER A 5 -6.77 -14.88 -3.15
C SER A 5 -7.29 -14.91 -4.58
N LYS A 6 -6.77 -14.03 -5.45
CA LYS A 6 -7.18 -14.00 -6.85
C LYS A 6 -6.85 -15.30 -7.58
N SER A 7 -5.63 -15.83 -7.42
CA SER A 7 -5.23 -17.09 -8.06
C SER A 7 -5.93 -18.32 -7.45
N GLY A 8 -6.51 -18.16 -6.26
CA GLY A 8 -7.07 -19.26 -5.46
C GLY A 8 -6.02 -20.24 -4.95
N GLY A 9 -4.72 -19.95 -5.10
CA GLY A 9 -3.63 -20.90 -4.83
C GLY A 9 -2.38 -20.28 -4.20
N THR A 10 -2.45 -19.03 -3.72
CA THR A 10 -1.34 -18.38 -2.99
C THR A 10 -0.95 -19.21 -1.77
N GLY A 11 0.31 -19.64 -1.66
CA GLY A 11 0.74 -20.63 -0.65
C GLY A 11 0.39 -20.25 0.78
N GLU A 12 0.65 -19.00 1.18
CA GLU A 12 0.38 -18.48 2.51
C GLU A 12 -1.13 -18.47 2.83
N THR A 13 -1.94 -17.98 1.88
CA THR A 13 -3.40 -17.94 2.04
C THR A 13 -4.00 -19.33 2.08
N THR A 14 -3.55 -20.24 1.20
CA THR A 14 -4.03 -21.63 1.15
C THR A 14 -3.66 -22.37 2.44
N ALA A 15 -2.44 -22.19 2.97
CA ALA A 15 -2.04 -22.79 4.23
C ALA A 15 -2.93 -22.33 5.40
N GLN A 16 -3.17 -21.02 5.52
CA GLN A 16 -4.08 -20.47 6.54
C GLN A 16 -5.52 -20.97 6.35
N PHE A 17 -5.99 -21.02 5.11
CA PHE A 17 -7.32 -21.53 4.77
C PHE A 17 -7.50 -22.98 5.24
N LEU A 18 -6.54 -23.87 4.98
CA LEU A 18 -6.61 -25.27 5.42
C LEU A 18 -6.71 -25.38 6.94
N VAL A 19 -5.88 -24.62 7.67
CA VAL A 19 -5.93 -24.57 9.14
C VAL A 19 -7.28 -24.07 9.65
N ILE A 20 -7.81 -23.01 9.05
CA ILE A 20 -9.10 -22.41 9.44
C ILE A 20 -10.25 -23.36 9.16
N VAL A 21 -10.28 -24.02 8.01
CA VAL A 21 -11.34 -24.98 7.66
C VAL A 21 -11.34 -26.17 8.62
N ASP A 22 -10.17 -26.77 8.90
CA ASP A 22 -10.05 -27.86 9.88
C ASP A 22 -10.53 -27.42 11.28
N LEU A 23 -10.10 -26.24 11.72
CA LEU A 23 -10.54 -25.67 13.00
C LEU A 23 -12.06 -25.48 13.05
N LEU A 24 -12.66 -24.88 12.03
CA LEU A 24 -14.09 -24.63 11.98
C LEU A 24 -14.89 -25.93 11.93
N GLN A 25 -14.46 -26.92 11.14
CA GLN A 25 -15.11 -28.23 11.07
C GLN A 25 -15.10 -28.94 12.42
N ARG A 26 -13.95 -28.98 13.10
CA ARG A 26 -13.83 -29.61 14.43
C ARG A 26 -14.68 -28.92 15.49
N ARG A 27 -14.86 -27.60 15.40
CA ARG A 27 -15.56 -26.80 16.43
C ARG A 27 -17.05 -26.64 16.19
N LEU A 28 -17.47 -26.56 14.93
CA LEU A 28 -18.82 -26.17 14.54
C LEU A 28 -19.57 -27.26 13.77
N GLY A 29 -18.92 -28.38 13.44
CA GLY A 29 -19.50 -29.43 12.62
C GLY A 29 -19.98 -28.87 11.29
N ASP A 30 -21.19 -29.24 10.87
CA ASP A 30 -21.78 -28.85 9.57
C ASP A 30 -21.93 -27.34 9.36
N ARG A 31 -21.93 -26.55 10.44
CA ARG A 31 -22.06 -25.08 10.41
C ARG A 31 -20.77 -24.33 10.08
N TRP A 32 -19.69 -25.04 9.79
CA TRP A 32 -18.40 -24.42 9.46
C TRP A 32 -18.51 -23.47 8.25
N ARG A 33 -19.38 -23.78 7.29
CA ARG A 33 -19.63 -23.00 6.06
C ARG A 33 -20.19 -21.60 6.35
N ASP A 34 -21.08 -21.48 7.33
CA ASP A 34 -21.69 -20.21 7.77
C ASP A 34 -20.63 -19.20 8.26
N ASN A 35 -19.44 -19.68 8.58
CA ASN A 35 -18.35 -18.91 9.18
C ASN A 35 -17.21 -18.65 8.21
N LEU A 36 -17.42 -18.91 6.91
CA LEU A 36 -16.42 -18.75 5.86
C LEU A 36 -17.02 -18.02 4.66
N VAL A 37 -16.25 -17.07 4.13
CA VAL A 37 -16.53 -16.42 2.84
C VAL A 37 -15.24 -16.36 2.03
N ILE A 38 -15.35 -16.60 0.72
CA ILE A 38 -14.20 -16.68 -0.18
C ILE A 38 -14.29 -15.56 -1.23
N THR A 39 -13.22 -14.80 -1.43
CA THR A 39 -13.12 -13.82 -2.52
C THR A 39 -11.99 -14.24 -3.46
N THR A 40 -12.32 -14.67 -4.67
CA THR A 40 -11.39 -15.31 -5.63
C THR A 40 -11.80 -15.03 -7.08
N ASP A 41 -11.00 -15.45 -8.06
CA ASP A 41 -11.38 -15.42 -9.49
C ASP A 41 -12.76 -16.06 -9.73
N PRO A 42 -13.58 -15.55 -10.67
CA PRO A 42 -14.93 -16.06 -10.93
C PRO A 42 -14.97 -17.52 -11.42
N GLU A 43 -13.92 -18.00 -12.07
CA GLU A 43 -13.95 -19.28 -12.79
C GLU A 43 -12.80 -20.23 -12.42
N ARG A 44 -11.64 -19.68 -12.05
CA ARG A 44 -10.39 -20.44 -11.94
C ARG A 44 -9.89 -20.57 -10.50
N GLY A 45 -9.09 -21.61 -10.28
CA GLY A 45 -8.30 -21.78 -9.07
C GLY A 45 -8.99 -22.61 -7.99
N PHE A 46 -8.15 -23.18 -7.12
CA PHE A 46 -8.59 -24.11 -6.07
C PHE A 46 -9.69 -23.54 -5.17
N LEU A 47 -9.59 -22.28 -4.74
CA LEU A 47 -10.62 -21.66 -3.90
C LEU A 47 -11.97 -21.52 -4.62
N ARG A 48 -11.99 -21.32 -5.94
CA ARG A 48 -13.25 -21.27 -6.72
C ARG A 48 -13.90 -22.65 -6.75
N GLU A 49 -13.15 -23.68 -7.11
CA GLU A 49 -13.61 -25.07 -7.13
C GLU A 49 -14.11 -25.52 -5.75
N PHE A 50 -13.34 -25.21 -4.69
CA PHE A 50 -13.71 -25.49 -3.31
C PHE A 50 -15.02 -24.80 -2.94
N SER A 51 -15.16 -23.51 -3.23
CA SER A 51 -16.38 -22.76 -2.90
C SER A 51 -17.63 -23.34 -3.57
N ALA A 52 -17.51 -23.80 -4.82
CA ALA A 52 -18.60 -24.41 -5.57
C ALA A 52 -18.95 -25.80 -5.00
N ARG A 53 -17.94 -26.66 -4.76
CA ARG A 53 -18.14 -28.01 -4.22
C ARG A 53 -18.77 -28.00 -2.84
N GLU A 54 -18.28 -27.13 -1.96
CA GLU A 54 -18.71 -27.06 -0.56
C GLU A 54 -19.89 -26.11 -0.33
N ALA A 55 -20.41 -25.45 -1.38
CA ALA A 55 -21.45 -24.42 -1.29
C ALA A 55 -21.12 -23.29 -0.28
N VAL A 56 -19.85 -22.86 -0.25
CA VAL A 56 -19.40 -21.73 0.56
C VAL A 56 -19.67 -20.43 -0.19
N GLN A 57 -20.22 -19.42 0.51
CA GLN A 57 -20.48 -18.11 -0.07
C GLN A 57 -19.18 -17.52 -0.64
N SER A 58 -19.26 -17.01 -1.87
CA SER A 58 -18.10 -16.40 -2.52
C SER A 58 -18.42 -15.13 -3.29
N PHE A 59 -17.41 -14.27 -3.40
CA PHE A 59 -17.41 -13.08 -4.23
C PHE A 59 -16.31 -13.19 -5.29
N SER A 60 -16.51 -12.49 -6.41
CA SER A 60 -15.61 -12.55 -7.55
C SER A 60 -14.68 -11.33 -7.60
N ILE A 61 -13.43 -11.58 -7.96
CA ILE A 61 -12.47 -10.55 -8.35
C ILE A 61 -12.44 -10.53 -9.87
N ASP A 62 -12.67 -9.37 -10.49
CA ASP A 62 -12.61 -9.23 -11.94
C ASP A 62 -11.22 -9.72 -12.47
N PRO A 63 -11.18 -10.64 -13.46
CA PRO A 63 -9.93 -11.13 -14.02
C PRO A 63 -9.00 -10.04 -14.55
N GLY A 64 -9.54 -8.90 -15.02
CA GLY A 64 -8.80 -7.74 -15.48
C GLY A 64 -8.21 -6.87 -14.37
N VAL A 65 -8.60 -7.05 -13.10
CA VAL A 65 -8.13 -6.24 -11.98
C VAL A 65 -7.01 -6.95 -11.22
N GLY A 66 -5.80 -6.40 -11.26
CA GLY A 66 -4.65 -6.90 -10.49
C GLY A 66 -4.85 -6.74 -8.98
N GLY A 67 -4.18 -7.59 -8.17
CA GLY A 67 -4.35 -7.60 -6.71
C GLY A 67 -4.13 -6.24 -6.05
N ARG A 68 -3.05 -5.53 -6.41
CA ARG A 68 -2.74 -4.19 -5.85
C ARG A 68 -3.71 -3.07 -6.27
N PHE A 69 -4.54 -3.29 -7.29
CA PHE A 69 -5.61 -2.40 -7.76
C PHE A 69 -7.02 -2.87 -7.35
N SER A 70 -7.12 -3.86 -6.45
CA SER A 70 -8.39 -4.50 -6.13
C SER A 70 -9.09 -3.94 -4.89
N ILE A 71 -8.57 -2.90 -4.26
CA ILE A 71 -9.07 -2.41 -2.96
C ILE A 71 -10.53 -1.94 -3.02
N LEU A 72 -10.98 -1.41 -4.16
CA LEU A 72 -12.37 -0.99 -4.40
C LEU A 72 -13.25 -2.08 -5.03
N THR A 73 -12.79 -3.33 -5.04
CA THR A 73 -13.56 -4.54 -5.42
C THR A 73 -14.03 -5.28 -4.15
N PRO A 74 -14.74 -6.42 -4.24
CA PRO A 74 -15.10 -7.21 -3.06
C PRO A 74 -13.94 -7.53 -2.11
N VAL A 75 -12.69 -7.54 -2.61
CA VAL A 75 -11.47 -7.68 -1.79
C VAL A 75 -11.44 -6.71 -0.61
N GLY A 76 -11.62 -5.42 -0.87
CA GLY A 76 -11.63 -4.39 0.20
C GLY A 76 -13.04 -3.99 0.64
N LEU A 77 -14.04 -4.05 -0.24
CA LEU A 77 -15.41 -3.64 0.08
C LEU A 77 -16.08 -4.58 1.08
N LEU A 78 -15.86 -5.89 0.99
CA LEU A 78 -16.46 -6.85 1.93
C LEU A 78 -15.98 -6.62 3.38
N PRO A 79 -14.66 -6.61 3.69
CA PRO A 79 -14.21 -6.36 5.06
C PRO A 79 -14.56 -4.94 5.54
N ALA A 80 -14.62 -3.95 4.64
CA ALA A 80 -15.09 -2.61 4.99
C ALA A 80 -16.56 -2.63 5.44
N ALA A 81 -17.45 -3.28 4.68
CA ALA A 81 -18.86 -3.43 5.06
C ALA A 81 -19.03 -4.19 6.38
N MET A 82 -18.27 -5.26 6.59
CA MET A 82 -18.30 -6.06 7.84
C MET A 82 -17.91 -5.24 9.08
N THR A 83 -17.14 -4.16 8.91
CA THR A 83 -16.71 -3.27 10.00
C THR A 83 -17.55 -2.00 10.12
N GLY A 84 -18.66 -1.92 9.37
CA GLY A 84 -19.61 -0.80 9.42
C GLY A 84 -19.20 0.43 8.60
N ILE A 85 -18.23 0.30 7.68
CA ILE A 85 -17.85 1.38 6.77
C ILE A 85 -18.91 1.49 5.66
N ASP A 86 -19.35 2.72 5.36
CA ASP A 86 -20.25 2.98 4.22
C ASP A 86 -19.50 2.81 2.90
N ILE A 87 -19.58 1.61 2.35
CA ILE A 87 -18.95 1.26 1.07
C ILE A 87 -19.58 2.00 -0.12
N ARG A 88 -20.84 2.44 -0.04
CA ARG A 88 -21.46 3.22 -1.12
C ARG A 88 -20.84 4.61 -1.16
N MET A 89 -20.62 5.21 0.00
CA MET A 89 -19.91 6.49 0.11
C MET A 89 -18.44 6.35 -0.31
N LEU A 90 -17.78 5.24 0.04
CA LEU A 90 -16.42 4.92 -0.45
C LEU A 90 -16.36 4.90 -1.99
N CYS A 91 -17.26 4.16 -2.63
CA CYS A 91 -17.32 4.10 -4.10
C CYS A 91 -17.73 5.43 -4.74
N ARG A 92 -18.59 6.23 -4.10
CA ARG A 92 -18.93 7.59 -4.56
C ARG A 92 -17.71 8.51 -4.53
N GLY A 93 -16.90 8.40 -3.47
CA GLY A 93 -15.62 9.10 -3.36
C GLY A 93 -14.69 8.81 -4.52
N ALA A 94 -14.46 7.53 -4.80
CA ALA A 94 -13.66 7.10 -5.95
C ALA A 94 -14.27 7.59 -7.28
N GLY A 95 -15.58 7.44 -7.45
CA GLY A 95 -16.30 7.87 -8.65
C GLY A 95 -16.22 9.37 -8.91
N ALA A 96 -16.14 10.20 -7.87
CA ALA A 96 -15.97 11.65 -7.99
C ALA A 96 -14.63 12.04 -8.62
N LEU A 97 -13.58 11.22 -8.43
CA LEU A 97 -12.24 11.45 -8.97
C LEU A 97 -12.05 10.91 -10.39
N LYS A 98 -13.00 10.10 -10.91
CA LYS A 98 -12.93 9.53 -12.25
C LYS A 98 -12.77 10.58 -13.35
N ARG A 99 -13.59 11.63 -13.38
CA ARG A 99 -13.47 12.65 -14.43
C ARG A 99 -12.21 13.52 -14.26
N PRO A 100 -11.92 14.10 -13.08
CA PRO A 100 -10.72 14.91 -12.88
C PRO A 100 -9.42 14.17 -13.18
N CYS A 101 -9.26 12.92 -12.72
CA CYS A 101 -8.03 12.15 -12.92
C CYS A 101 -7.76 11.77 -14.38
N PHE A 102 -8.69 12.02 -15.30
CA PHE A 102 -8.50 11.79 -16.73
C PHE A 102 -8.80 13.04 -17.57
N ALA A 103 -8.75 14.22 -16.95
CA ALA A 103 -8.81 15.49 -17.69
C ALA A 103 -7.61 15.62 -18.65
N GLU A 104 -7.83 16.22 -19.82
CA GLU A 104 -6.81 16.35 -20.87
C GLU A 104 -5.70 17.33 -20.50
N ARG A 105 -6.06 18.44 -19.83
CA ARG A 105 -5.11 19.44 -19.36
C ARG A 105 -4.44 18.95 -18.08
N LEU A 106 -3.11 18.99 -18.04
CA LEU A 106 -2.32 18.52 -16.89
C LEU A 106 -2.69 19.25 -15.59
N GLU A 107 -2.93 20.56 -15.66
CA GLU A 107 -3.33 21.39 -14.52
C GLU A 107 -4.69 21.01 -13.91
N ASP A 108 -5.59 20.42 -14.69
CA ASP A 108 -6.90 19.94 -14.26
C ASP A 108 -6.88 18.45 -13.88
N ASN A 109 -5.74 17.77 -14.07
CA ASN A 109 -5.58 16.34 -13.86
C ASN A 109 -4.67 16.06 -12.65
N PRO A 110 -5.23 15.91 -11.44
CA PRO A 110 -4.43 15.71 -10.24
C PRO A 110 -3.64 14.41 -10.24
N ALA A 111 -4.13 13.36 -10.92
CA ALA A 111 -3.42 12.09 -11.03
C ALA A 111 -2.18 12.20 -11.93
N ALA A 112 -2.34 12.80 -13.11
CA ALA A 112 -1.23 13.06 -14.02
C ALA A 112 -0.21 14.03 -13.41
N MET A 113 -0.67 15.08 -12.72
CA MET A 113 0.18 16.03 -12.01
C MET A 113 1.01 15.34 -10.93
N LEU A 114 0.38 14.56 -10.05
CA LEU A 114 1.07 13.80 -9.00
C LEU A 114 2.12 12.86 -9.60
N ALA A 115 1.74 12.10 -10.61
CA ALA A 115 2.64 11.18 -11.32
C ALA A 115 3.83 11.91 -11.95
N ALA A 116 3.59 13.05 -12.59
CA ALA A 116 4.61 13.85 -13.25
C ALA A 116 5.61 14.43 -12.23
N LEU A 117 5.12 14.99 -11.12
CA LEU A 117 5.98 15.54 -10.07
C LEU A 117 6.87 14.47 -9.43
N LEU A 118 6.33 13.28 -9.15
CA LEU A 118 7.10 12.16 -8.60
C LEU A 118 8.10 11.59 -9.62
N TYR A 119 7.68 11.45 -10.88
CA TYR A 119 8.55 11.02 -11.98
C TYR A 119 9.72 11.98 -12.21
N LEU A 120 9.45 13.28 -12.35
CA LEU A 120 10.48 14.31 -12.55
C LEU A 120 11.40 14.44 -11.33
N SER A 121 10.87 14.24 -10.11
CA SER A 121 11.71 14.19 -8.91
C SER A 121 12.75 13.07 -9.01
N GLN A 122 12.38 11.89 -9.51
CA GLN A 122 13.35 10.83 -9.73
C GLN A 122 14.28 11.13 -10.91
N GLN A 123 13.72 11.39 -12.09
CA GLN A 123 14.49 11.44 -13.35
C GLN A 123 15.32 12.72 -13.50
N SER A 124 14.77 13.86 -13.10
CA SER A 124 15.42 15.16 -13.29
C SER A 124 16.17 15.63 -12.06
N LEU A 125 15.70 15.27 -10.85
CA LEU A 125 16.34 15.68 -9.59
C LEU A 125 17.14 14.56 -8.91
N ASN A 126 17.21 13.36 -9.50
CA ASN A 126 17.88 12.20 -8.91
C ASN A 126 17.39 11.88 -7.49
N ARG A 127 16.06 11.86 -7.29
CA ARG A 127 15.41 11.45 -6.04
C ARG A 127 14.78 10.06 -6.18
N PRO A 128 15.58 8.98 -6.09
CA PRO A 128 15.08 7.61 -6.27
C PRO A 128 14.18 7.12 -5.13
N ILE A 129 14.13 7.81 -3.98
CA ILE A 129 13.31 7.42 -2.84
C ILE A 129 12.10 8.35 -2.73
N GLN A 130 10.91 7.77 -2.62
CA GLN A 130 9.66 8.53 -2.48
C GLN A 130 9.03 8.24 -1.11
N VAL A 131 9.06 9.22 -0.22
CA VAL A 131 8.59 9.07 1.16
C VAL A 131 7.14 9.51 1.26
N VAL A 132 6.23 8.58 1.61
CA VAL A 132 4.84 8.91 1.95
C VAL A 132 4.73 9.14 3.45
N PHE A 133 4.54 10.39 3.85
CA PHE A 133 4.58 10.84 5.23
C PHE A 133 3.17 11.14 5.74
N ALA A 134 2.56 10.17 6.42
CA ALA A 134 1.17 10.24 6.88
C ALA A 134 1.06 10.94 8.24
N TYR A 135 0.38 12.09 8.31
CA TYR A 135 0.08 12.82 9.55
C TYR A 135 -1.27 12.40 10.14
N SER A 136 -1.40 11.10 10.32
CA SER A 136 -2.47 10.44 11.07
C SER A 136 -2.15 8.95 11.14
N ASN A 137 -2.24 8.34 12.31
CA ASN A 137 -2.14 6.88 12.43
C ASN A 137 -3.18 6.16 11.54
N ARG A 138 -4.32 6.79 11.25
CA ARG A 138 -5.36 6.24 10.36
C ARG A 138 -5.02 6.31 8.88
N LEU A 139 -4.07 7.17 8.48
CA LEU A 139 -3.56 7.27 7.11
C LEU A 139 -2.29 6.43 6.89
N TYR A 140 -1.63 5.97 7.94
CA TYR A 140 -0.43 5.13 7.81
C TYR A 140 -0.64 3.85 7.00
N PRO A 141 -1.79 3.13 7.10
CA PRO A 141 -2.07 2.01 6.20
C PRO A 141 -2.18 2.41 4.72
N VAL A 142 -2.56 3.65 4.41
CA VAL A 142 -2.57 4.16 3.02
C VAL A 142 -1.14 4.30 2.51
N ALA A 143 -0.20 4.74 3.34
CA ALA A 143 1.23 4.77 2.98
C ALA A 143 1.79 3.35 2.74
N ASP A 144 1.34 2.36 3.52
CA ASP A 144 1.72 0.95 3.33
C ASP A 144 1.15 0.37 2.04
N TRP A 145 -0.12 0.65 1.73
CA TRP A 145 -0.77 0.27 0.47
C TRP A 145 -0.12 0.95 -0.74
N PHE A 146 0.17 2.26 -0.65
CA PHE A 146 0.93 2.99 -1.67
C PHE A 146 2.27 2.30 -1.94
N ARG A 147 2.96 1.83 -0.90
CA ARG A 147 4.25 1.16 -1.04
C ARG A 147 4.17 -0.06 -1.95
N GLN A 148 3.15 -0.92 -1.77
CA GLN A 148 2.94 -2.05 -2.67
C GLN A 148 2.56 -1.58 -4.07
N LEU A 149 1.56 -0.70 -4.17
CA LEU A 149 1.03 -0.23 -5.45
C LEU A 149 2.12 0.39 -6.32
N TRP A 150 2.96 1.23 -5.73
CA TRP A 150 4.01 1.96 -6.44
C TRP A 150 5.22 1.08 -6.77
N ALA A 151 5.73 0.31 -5.80
CA ALA A 151 6.91 -0.53 -5.99
C ALA A 151 6.67 -1.64 -7.02
N GLU A 152 5.58 -2.41 -6.87
CA GLU A 152 5.29 -3.52 -7.80
C GLU A 152 4.91 -3.03 -9.21
N SER A 153 4.32 -1.85 -9.33
CA SER A 153 3.92 -1.33 -10.64
C SER A 153 5.11 -0.77 -11.41
N LEU A 154 6.01 -0.05 -10.73
CA LEU A 154 7.06 0.73 -11.39
C LEU A 154 8.45 0.10 -11.31
N GLY A 155 8.70 -0.78 -10.33
CA GLY A 155 9.94 -1.55 -10.20
C GLY A 155 10.08 -2.61 -11.28
N LYS A 156 10.65 -2.26 -12.44
CA LYS A 156 10.66 -3.12 -13.63
C LYS A 156 12.02 -3.19 -14.30
N ARG A 157 12.40 -4.41 -14.67
CA ARG A 157 13.62 -4.67 -15.45
C ARG A 157 13.50 -4.21 -16.89
N TYR A 158 12.34 -4.42 -17.51
CA TYR A 158 12.14 -4.20 -18.95
C TYR A 158 11.16 -3.06 -19.24
N SER A 159 11.44 -2.29 -20.28
CA SER A 159 10.48 -1.34 -20.89
C SER A 159 9.35 -2.09 -21.60
N LYS A 160 8.30 -1.36 -22.03
CA LYS A 160 7.25 -1.92 -22.90
C LYS A 160 7.77 -2.45 -24.24
N ARG A 161 8.95 -1.99 -24.66
CA ARG A 161 9.61 -2.42 -25.91
C ARG A 161 10.55 -3.61 -25.72
N GLY A 162 10.79 -4.02 -24.47
CA GLY A 162 11.69 -5.12 -24.12
C GLY A 162 13.13 -4.70 -23.80
N ASP A 163 13.41 -3.40 -23.71
CA ASP A 163 14.75 -2.90 -23.36
C ASP A 163 15.01 -3.07 -21.86
N GLU A 164 16.22 -3.44 -21.46
CA GLU A 164 16.60 -3.48 -20.04
C GLU A 164 16.84 -2.06 -19.49
N ILE A 165 16.02 -1.64 -18.52
CA ILE A 165 16.00 -0.28 -17.97
C ILE A 165 16.13 -0.24 -16.43
N PHE A 166 15.85 -1.33 -15.72
CA PHE A 166 15.94 -1.42 -14.25
C PHE A 166 15.38 -0.19 -13.51
N THR A 167 14.14 0.18 -13.85
CA THR A 167 13.51 1.40 -13.34
C THR A 167 12.69 1.15 -12.08
N GLY A 168 12.24 2.24 -11.46
CA GLY A 168 11.35 2.25 -10.30
C GLY A 168 11.90 3.07 -9.15
N PRO A 169 11.11 3.96 -8.54
CA PRO A 169 11.46 4.59 -7.28
C PRO A 169 11.20 3.64 -6.10
N THR A 170 11.97 3.77 -5.02
CA THR A 170 11.75 3.05 -3.77
C THR A 170 10.76 3.81 -2.89
N PRO A 171 9.52 3.31 -2.69
CA PRO A 171 8.59 3.93 -1.76
C PRO A 171 8.96 3.62 -0.31
N VAL A 172 8.98 4.65 0.53
CA VAL A 172 9.22 4.56 1.98
C VAL A 172 7.99 5.13 2.70
N LYS A 173 7.51 4.44 3.74
CA LYS A 173 6.42 4.94 4.58
C LYS A 173 6.99 5.63 5.82
N ALA A 174 6.38 6.74 6.22
CA ALA A 174 6.66 7.45 7.46
C ALA A 174 5.35 7.92 8.11
N VAL A 175 5.34 8.11 9.42
CA VAL A 175 4.19 8.60 10.19
C VAL A 175 4.56 9.82 11.02
N GLY A 176 3.85 10.92 10.79
CA GLY A 176 4.01 12.17 11.54
C GLY A 176 3.10 12.18 12.76
N ALA A 177 3.51 12.75 13.90
CA ALA A 177 4.81 13.37 14.16
C ALA A 177 5.92 12.39 14.56
N THR A 178 5.60 11.12 14.81
CA THR A 178 6.52 10.13 15.39
C THR A 178 7.86 10.04 14.65
N ASP A 179 7.85 10.01 13.32
CA ASP A 179 9.08 9.88 12.52
C ASP A 179 9.87 11.19 12.35
N GLN A 180 9.38 12.29 12.91
CA GLN A 180 10.23 13.45 13.16
C GLN A 180 11.37 13.11 14.13
N HIS A 181 11.13 12.18 15.06
CA HIS A 181 12.08 11.72 16.06
C HIS A 181 12.83 10.45 15.65
N SER A 182 12.76 10.05 14.37
CA SER A 182 13.45 8.86 13.86
C SER A 182 14.15 9.11 12.53
N GLN A 183 13.47 9.77 11.58
CA GLN A 183 13.94 9.89 10.20
C GLN A 183 14.20 11.32 9.74
N VAL A 184 13.59 12.33 10.37
CA VAL A 184 13.71 13.72 9.87
C VAL A 184 15.15 14.24 9.89
N GLN A 185 16.00 13.81 10.83
CA GLN A 185 17.45 14.07 10.78
C GLN A 185 18.06 13.63 9.44
N LEU A 186 17.80 12.38 9.03
CA LEU A 186 18.26 11.84 7.75
C LEU A 186 17.60 12.58 6.56
N TYR A 187 16.33 12.95 6.68
CA TYR A 187 15.59 13.60 5.60
C TYR A 187 16.07 15.04 5.34
N VAL A 188 16.50 15.74 6.38
CA VAL A 188 16.99 17.12 6.30
C VAL A 188 18.47 17.15 5.93
N GLU A 189 19.33 16.39 6.61
CA GLU A 189 20.79 16.53 6.50
C GLU A 189 21.48 15.39 5.74
N GLY A 190 20.78 14.28 5.50
CA GLY A 190 21.32 13.15 4.75
C GLY A 190 21.41 13.38 3.23
N PRO A 191 21.65 12.30 2.46
CA PRO A 191 21.70 12.37 1.01
C PRO A 191 20.45 13.00 0.40
N ALA A 192 20.66 13.81 -0.64
CA ALA A 192 19.59 14.39 -1.44
C ALA A 192 19.01 13.33 -2.40
N ASP A 193 18.38 12.29 -1.90
CA ASP A 193 17.88 11.18 -2.71
C ASP A 193 16.37 10.95 -2.51
N LYS A 194 15.69 11.85 -1.79
CA LYS A 194 14.28 11.75 -1.40
C LYS A 194 13.41 12.87 -1.97
N VAL A 195 12.16 12.53 -2.29
CA VAL A 195 11.02 13.44 -2.43
C VAL A 195 9.92 13.01 -1.45
N PHE A 196 9.18 13.97 -0.89
CA PHE A 196 8.22 13.73 0.19
C PHE A 196 6.79 14.02 -0.25
N LEU A 197 5.91 13.04 -0.08
CA LEU A 197 4.46 13.19 -0.25
C LEU A 197 3.81 13.13 1.14
N PHE A 198 3.35 14.27 1.63
CA PHE A 198 2.61 14.35 2.88
C PHE A 198 1.14 13.97 2.66
N LEU A 199 0.61 13.09 3.50
CA LEU A 199 -0.82 12.81 3.60
C LEU A 199 -1.36 13.44 4.88
N GLY A 200 -2.32 14.35 4.76
CA GLY A 200 -2.89 15.09 5.89
C GLY A 200 -4.41 15.19 5.84
N THR A 201 -4.99 15.56 6.98
CA THR A 201 -6.41 15.87 7.11
C THR A 201 -6.57 17.19 7.87
N ARG A 202 -7.56 18.00 7.50
CA ARG A 202 -7.84 19.27 8.18
C ARG A 202 -8.54 19.03 9.52
N GLU A 203 -9.53 18.16 9.51
CA GLU A 203 -10.37 17.84 10.65
C GLU A 203 -10.10 16.42 11.16
N PHE A 204 -10.01 16.29 12.48
CA PHE A 204 -9.89 15.01 13.16
C PHE A 204 -11.25 14.57 13.70
N ARG A 205 -11.47 13.25 13.78
CA ARG A 205 -12.73 12.67 14.30
C ARG A 205 -13.06 13.12 15.73
N ARG A 206 -12.02 13.41 16.52
CA ARG A 206 -12.16 13.90 17.90
C ARG A 206 -11.30 15.15 18.04
N SER A 207 -11.91 16.23 18.49
CA SER A 207 -11.19 17.35 19.09
C SER A 207 -10.74 16.93 20.48
N VAL A 208 -9.48 17.19 20.79
CA VAL A 208 -8.88 16.93 22.10
C VAL A 208 -8.13 18.20 22.50
N PRO A 209 -8.71 19.04 23.37
CA PRO A 209 -8.04 20.25 23.82
C PRO A 209 -6.87 19.88 24.74
N ILE A 210 -5.79 20.65 24.63
CA ILE A 210 -4.64 20.55 25.51
C ILE A 210 -4.96 21.38 26.77
N PRO A 211 -5.06 20.74 27.96
CA PRO A 211 -5.45 21.43 29.17
C PRO A 211 -4.33 22.36 29.65
N GLY A 212 -4.71 23.55 30.12
CA GLY A 212 -3.83 24.37 30.95
C GLY A 212 -3.77 23.78 32.36
N LEU A 213 -2.58 23.43 32.83
CA LEU A 213 -2.35 22.90 34.19
C LEU A 213 -1.92 24.00 35.18
N GLY A 214 -2.10 25.28 34.84
CA GLY A 214 -1.61 26.40 35.64
C GLY A 214 -0.08 26.51 35.67
N MET A 215 0.60 25.87 34.72
CA MET A 215 2.04 25.97 34.53
C MET A 215 2.36 27.24 33.72
N SER A 216 3.26 28.08 34.23
CA SER A 216 3.68 29.35 33.63
C SER A 216 5.08 29.28 33.02
N GLU A 217 5.47 28.11 32.52
CA GLU A 217 6.70 27.98 31.73
C GLU A 217 6.38 28.19 30.25
N ASP A 218 7.08 29.14 29.61
CA ASP A 218 6.95 29.46 28.18
C ASP A 218 6.99 28.20 27.28
N THR A 219 7.71 27.15 27.74
CA THR A 219 7.89 25.86 27.06
C THR A 219 6.61 25.05 26.90
N VAL A 220 5.58 25.30 27.71
CA VAL A 220 4.30 24.60 27.65
C VAL A 220 3.10 25.54 27.51
N GLU A 221 3.26 26.83 27.81
CA GLU A 221 2.17 27.81 27.75
C GLU A 221 1.58 27.94 26.35
N TYR A 222 2.41 27.90 25.30
CA TYR A 222 1.95 28.01 23.91
C TYR A 222 1.02 26.86 23.46
N LEU A 223 1.05 25.72 24.17
CA LEU A 223 0.20 24.57 23.89
C LEU A 223 -1.17 24.70 24.55
N GLN A 224 -1.30 25.48 25.61
CA GLN A 224 -2.52 25.53 26.42
C GLN A 224 -3.68 26.14 25.61
N GLY A 225 -4.81 25.44 25.57
CA GLY A 225 -6.00 25.87 24.84
C GLY A 225 -6.01 25.53 23.35
N ALA A 226 -4.88 25.09 22.77
CA ALA A 226 -4.85 24.51 21.44
C ALA A 226 -5.42 23.08 21.42
N GLU A 227 -5.77 22.56 20.26
CA GLU A 227 -6.13 21.15 20.09
C GLU A 227 -4.92 20.29 19.68
N LEU A 228 -4.90 19.02 20.10
CA LEU A 228 -3.89 18.06 19.64
C LEU A 228 -3.85 17.94 18.10
N GLY A 229 -5.00 18.07 17.44
CA GLY A 229 -5.08 18.08 15.98
C GLY A 229 -4.44 19.32 15.35
N GLU A 230 -4.54 20.47 16.00
CA GLU A 230 -3.88 21.71 15.57
C GLU A 230 -2.36 21.59 15.68
N LEU A 231 -1.87 21.07 16.82
CA LEU A 231 -0.44 20.80 17.00
C LEU A 231 0.09 19.85 15.92
N LEU A 232 -0.59 18.73 15.68
CA LEU A 232 -0.17 17.76 14.66
C LEU A 232 -0.14 18.37 13.24
N ASN A 233 -1.09 19.24 12.91
CA ASN A 233 -1.12 19.95 11.63
C ASN A 233 -0.04 21.05 11.54
N ALA A 234 0.25 21.75 12.64
CA ALA A 234 1.35 22.70 12.73
C ALA A 234 2.70 22.00 12.50
N GLU A 235 2.90 20.86 13.15
CA GLU A 235 4.09 20.02 13.01
C GLU A 235 4.28 19.49 11.58
N ARG A 236 3.19 19.10 10.89
CA ARG A 236 3.24 18.74 9.47
C ARG A 236 3.77 19.89 8.62
N ARG A 237 3.19 21.08 8.80
CA ARG A 237 3.55 22.29 8.04
C ARG A 237 4.99 22.71 8.36
N ALA A 238 5.40 22.64 9.62
CA ALA A 238 6.75 22.93 10.06
C ALA A 238 7.77 21.96 9.44
N THR A 239 7.45 20.67 9.38
CA THR A 239 8.32 19.66 8.75
C THR A 239 8.43 19.89 7.24
N ALA A 240 7.31 20.16 6.56
CA ALA A 240 7.32 20.51 5.13
C ALA A 240 8.15 21.78 4.87
N TYR A 241 8.00 22.80 5.72
CA TYR A 241 8.81 24.02 5.66
C TYR A 241 10.30 23.74 5.86
N ALA A 242 10.68 22.95 6.86
CA ALA A 242 12.07 22.60 7.13
C ALA A 242 12.71 21.84 5.96
N LEU A 243 11.98 20.89 5.37
CA LEU A 243 12.39 20.19 4.15
C LEU A 243 12.60 21.15 2.99
N THR A 244 11.64 22.04 2.72
CA THR A 244 11.78 23.07 1.67
C THR A 244 13.00 23.95 1.91
N ARG A 245 13.23 24.42 3.14
CA ARG A 245 14.40 25.24 3.50
C ARG A 245 15.72 24.49 3.27
N ALA A 246 15.73 23.18 3.46
CA ALA A 246 16.86 22.30 3.19
C ALA A 246 16.96 21.85 1.71
N GLY A 247 16.17 22.43 0.80
CA GLY A 247 16.19 22.09 -0.63
C GLY A 247 15.63 20.69 -0.93
N ARG A 248 14.76 20.16 -0.06
CA ARG A 248 14.15 18.83 -0.19
C ARG A 248 12.75 18.95 -0.82
N PRO A 249 12.52 18.43 -2.04
CA PRO A 249 11.25 18.59 -2.73
C PRO A 249 10.14 17.85 -1.97
N ASN A 250 9.01 18.53 -1.77
CA ASN A 250 7.87 17.96 -1.09
C ASN A 250 6.55 18.46 -1.67
N MET A 251 5.50 17.66 -1.48
CA MET A 251 4.15 17.89 -1.94
C MET A 251 3.15 17.38 -0.89
N ILE A 252 1.92 17.91 -0.92
CA ILE A 252 0.90 17.62 0.09
C ILE A 252 -0.37 17.18 -0.62
N ILE A 253 -0.92 16.05 -0.19
CA ILE A 253 -2.31 15.68 -0.44
C ILE A 253 -3.06 15.83 0.88
N GLU A 254 -4.03 16.74 0.90
CA GLU A 254 -4.80 17.10 2.09
C GLU A 254 -6.30 16.96 1.79
N HIS A 255 -7.02 16.38 2.75
CA HIS A 255 -8.47 16.20 2.69
C HIS A 255 -9.12 16.91 3.88
N ASP A 256 -10.42 17.17 3.78
CA ASP A 256 -11.12 17.80 4.90
C ASP A 256 -11.16 16.87 6.11
N ARG A 257 -11.48 15.59 5.91
CA ARG A 257 -11.61 14.59 6.97
C ARG A 257 -11.25 13.19 6.50
N ILE A 258 -11.03 12.29 7.46
CA ILE A 258 -10.82 10.85 7.22
C ILE A 258 -12.17 10.13 7.31
N ASP A 259 -12.86 10.03 6.18
CA ASP A 259 -14.15 9.34 6.02
C ASP A 259 -14.18 8.50 4.71
N PRO A 260 -15.23 7.70 4.46
CA PRO A 260 -15.29 6.86 3.27
C PRO A 260 -15.20 7.65 1.97
N MET A 261 -15.85 8.81 1.86
CA MET A 261 -15.83 9.63 0.64
C MET A 261 -14.40 10.06 0.28
N HIS A 262 -13.68 10.62 1.25
CA HIS A 262 -12.34 11.14 1.04
C HIS A 262 -11.33 10.01 0.80
N ILE A 263 -11.42 8.92 1.55
CA ILE A 263 -10.52 7.78 1.37
C ILE A 263 -10.75 7.08 0.02
N GLY A 264 -11.99 6.99 -0.44
CA GLY A 264 -12.29 6.45 -1.76
C GLY A 264 -11.69 7.30 -2.88
N GLY A 265 -11.80 8.63 -2.77
CA GLY A 265 -11.16 9.57 -3.68
C GLY A 265 -9.64 9.45 -3.68
N LEU A 266 -9.02 9.35 -2.50
CA LEU A 266 -7.58 9.18 -2.34
C LEU A 266 -7.07 7.89 -2.99
N MET A 267 -7.74 6.76 -2.75
CA MET A 267 -7.40 5.48 -3.35
C MET A 267 -7.44 5.58 -4.88
N TYR A 268 -8.52 6.14 -5.43
CA TYR A 268 -8.67 6.28 -6.88
C TYR A 268 -7.61 7.21 -7.50
N LEU A 269 -7.31 8.34 -6.84
CA LEU A 269 -6.25 9.26 -7.26
C LEU A 269 -4.90 8.56 -7.36
N ILE A 270 -4.52 7.78 -6.34
CA ILE A 270 -3.23 7.09 -6.30
C ILE A 270 -3.19 5.96 -7.35
N GLU A 271 -4.28 5.20 -7.52
CA GLU A 271 -4.39 4.18 -8.58
C GLU A 271 -4.19 4.82 -9.96
N ALA A 272 -4.91 5.91 -10.26
CA ALA A 272 -4.78 6.62 -11.54
C ALA A 272 -3.37 7.19 -11.73
N ALA A 273 -2.79 7.82 -10.70
CA ALA A 273 -1.42 8.34 -10.76
C ALA A 273 -0.40 7.23 -11.04
N THR A 274 -0.59 6.03 -10.50
CA THR A 274 0.28 4.87 -10.75
C THR A 274 0.23 4.45 -12.22
N LEU A 275 -0.93 4.53 -12.87
CA LEU A 275 -1.08 4.24 -14.30
C LEU A 275 -0.35 5.28 -15.17
N TYR A 276 -0.49 6.58 -14.85
CA TYR A 276 0.27 7.63 -15.52
C TYR A 276 1.77 7.47 -15.35
N ALA A 277 2.22 7.18 -14.12
CA ALA A 277 3.62 6.92 -13.84
C ALA A 277 4.15 5.75 -14.68
N GLY A 278 3.41 4.64 -14.80
CA GLY A 278 3.79 3.52 -15.68
C GLY A 278 3.97 3.95 -17.14
N GLY A 279 3.16 4.90 -17.61
CA GLY A 279 3.37 5.57 -18.90
C GLY A 279 4.68 6.36 -18.97
N PHE A 280 4.95 7.21 -17.99
CA PHE A 280 6.16 8.04 -17.94
C PHE A 280 7.46 7.23 -17.82
N TYR A 281 7.44 6.11 -17.10
CA TYR A 281 8.57 5.19 -16.97
C TYR A 281 8.72 4.21 -18.15
N ASP A 282 7.80 4.23 -19.12
CA ASP A 282 7.71 3.28 -20.25
C ASP A 282 7.66 1.79 -19.81
N VAL A 283 6.86 1.49 -18.79
CA VAL A 283 6.70 0.12 -18.25
C VAL A 283 5.25 -0.34 -18.24
N ASN A 284 5.02 -1.65 -18.16
CA ASN A 284 3.69 -2.17 -17.84
C ASN A 284 3.43 -2.04 -16.33
N PRO A 285 2.54 -1.17 -15.84
CA PRO A 285 2.29 -1.03 -14.40
C PRO A 285 1.41 -2.16 -13.84
N LEU A 286 0.90 -3.07 -14.67
CA LEU A 286 -0.13 -4.04 -14.30
C LEU A 286 0.37 -5.48 -14.12
N ASP A 287 1.61 -5.78 -14.50
CA ASP A 287 2.25 -7.08 -14.25
C ASP A 287 3.22 -7.07 -13.05
N GLN A 288 3.76 -8.22 -12.67
CA GLN A 288 4.73 -8.37 -11.58
C GLN A 288 5.65 -9.59 -11.78
N PRO A 289 6.36 -9.73 -12.90
CA PRO A 289 7.12 -10.94 -13.21
C PRO A 289 8.21 -11.27 -12.17
N GLY A 290 8.75 -10.26 -11.48
CA GLY A 290 9.84 -10.44 -10.50
C GLY A 290 9.48 -11.25 -9.26
N VAL A 291 8.20 -11.45 -8.93
CA VAL A 291 7.80 -12.19 -7.73
C VAL A 291 7.78 -13.71 -7.92
N GLU A 292 7.77 -14.18 -9.16
CA GLU A 292 7.57 -15.61 -9.45
C GLU A 292 8.78 -16.45 -9.04
N ALA A 293 10.01 -15.95 -9.18
CA ALA A 293 11.21 -16.68 -8.81
C ALA A 293 11.20 -17.16 -7.34
N GLY A 294 10.80 -16.28 -6.42
CA GLY A 294 10.69 -16.63 -5.00
C GLY A 294 9.59 -17.66 -4.72
N LYS A 295 8.47 -17.61 -5.45
CA LYS A 295 7.38 -18.59 -5.33
C LYS A 295 7.81 -19.97 -5.80
N LEU A 296 8.47 -20.06 -6.96
CA LEU A 296 8.96 -21.34 -7.52
C LEU A 296 10.01 -21.96 -6.59
N ALA A 297 10.94 -21.15 -6.06
CA ALA A 297 11.90 -21.61 -5.07
C ALA A 297 11.23 -22.13 -3.79
N THR A 298 10.19 -21.45 -3.32
CA THR A 298 9.41 -21.91 -2.15
C THR A 298 8.70 -23.23 -2.44
N TYR A 299 8.10 -23.41 -3.62
CA TYR A 299 7.48 -24.67 -4.01
C TYR A 299 8.49 -25.83 -4.03
N ALA A 300 9.68 -25.59 -4.58
CA ALA A 300 10.77 -26.54 -4.61
C ALA A 300 11.22 -26.96 -3.20
N LEU A 301 11.45 -25.98 -2.32
CA LEU A 301 11.87 -26.21 -0.92
C LEU A 301 10.80 -26.93 -0.09
N MET A 302 9.52 -26.68 -0.38
CA MET A 302 8.39 -27.37 0.25
C MET A 302 8.11 -28.75 -0.35
N GLY A 303 8.90 -29.20 -1.33
CA GLY A 303 8.78 -30.53 -1.94
C GLY A 303 7.54 -30.69 -2.82
N ARG A 304 7.05 -29.61 -3.44
CA ARG A 304 5.94 -29.68 -4.39
C ARG A 304 6.39 -30.49 -5.62
N PRO A 305 5.64 -31.53 -6.04
CA PRO A 305 5.98 -32.31 -7.23
C PRO A 305 6.12 -31.43 -8.48
N GLY A 306 7.14 -31.71 -9.30
CA GLY A 306 7.45 -30.97 -10.53
C GLY A 306 8.43 -29.81 -10.35
N TYR A 307 9.02 -29.65 -9.16
CA TYR A 307 10.02 -28.62 -8.82
C TYR A 307 11.34 -29.23 -8.29
N GLU A 308 11.61 -30.49 -8.61
CA GLU A 308 12.76 -31.24 -8.11
C GLU A 308 14.08 -30.63 -8.62
N ARG A 309 14.11 -30.14 -9.86
CA ARG A 309 15.31 -29.52 -10.44
C ARG A 309 15.67 -28.23 -9.72
N GLU A 310 14.69 -27.36 -9.49
CA GLU A 310 14.84 -26.11 -8.75
C GLU A 310 15.34 -26.39 -7.32
N ARG A 311 14.86 -27.47 -6.69
CA ARG A 311 15.31 -27.87 -5.36
C ARG A 311 16.79 -28.24 -5.37
N GLU A 312 17.22 -29.06 -6.32
CA GLU A 312 18.63 -29.42 -6.46
C GLU A 312 19.53 -28.20 -6.72
N GLU A 313 19.07 -27.24 -7.54
CA GLU A 313 19.79 -25.99 -7.80
C GLU A 313 19.96 -25.16 -6.51
N ILE A 314 18.89 -25.03 -5.71
CA ILE A 314 18.91 -24.31 -4.43
C ILE A 314 19.85 -24.98 -3.43
N ASP A 315 19.77 -26.30 -3.27
CA ASP A 315 20.61 -27.07 -2.34
C ASP A 315 22.10 -26.94 -2.71
N LYS A 316 22.43 -27.00 -4.01
CA LYS A 316 23.80 -26.77 -4.51
C LYS A 316 24.27 -25.33 -4.24
N SER A 317 23.42 -24.33 -4.44
CA SER A 317 23.78 -22.91 -4.20
C SER A 317 24.04 -22.62 -2.72
N SER A 318 23.30 -23.29 -1.83
CA SER A 318 23.44 -23.19 -0.38
C SER A 318 24.73 -23.86 0.10
N ALA A 319 25.09 -25.00 -0.50
CA ALA A 319 26.34 -25.72 -0.23
C ALA A 319 27.60 -24.98 -0.74
N LEU A 320 27.47 -24.12 -1.75
CA LEU A 320 28.57 -23.36 -2.36
C LEU A 320 28.89 -22.02 -1.68
N GLY A 321 28.28 -21.72 -0.53
CA GLY A 321 28.56 -20.47 0.20
C GLY A 321 28.11 -19.21 -0.56
N GLY A 322 26.98 -19.29 -1.26
CA GLY A 322 26.39 -18.13 -1.94
C GLY A 322 26.28 -16.91 -1.03
N LYS A 323 26.37 -15.70 -1.63
CA LYS A 323 26.50 -14.34 -1.03
C LYS A 323 25.42 -13.91 -0.01
N VAL A 324 24.84 -14.80 0.78
CA VAL A 324 23.91 -14.48 1.87
C VAL A 324 24.69 -14.54 3.17
N MET A 325 25.07 -13.37 3.69
CA MET A 325 25.70 -13.27 5.00
C MET A 325 24.63 -13.49 6.07
N THR A 326 24.70 -14.62 6.77
CA THR A 326 23.81 -14.91 7.91
C THR A 326 24.50 -14.46 9.19
N VAL A 327 23.90 -13.51 9.90
CA VAL A 327 24.32 -13.13 11.26
C VAL A 327 23.45 -13.92 12.24
N ASP A 328 24.03 -14.94 12.88
CA ASP A 328 23.37 -15.66 13.97
C ASP A 328 23.42 -14.80 15.24
N ILE A 329 22.26 -14.62 15.87
CA ILE A 329 22.07 -13.78 17.07
C ILE A 329 21.80 -14.62 18.33
N ARG A 330 22.06 -15.93 18.28
CA ARG A 330 22.01 -16.82 19.45
C ARG A 330 23.15 -16.57 20.42
#